data_AF-A0A6J6VDK8-F1
#
_entry.id   AF-A0A6J6VDK8-F1
#
_cell.length_a   1.000
_cell.length_b   1.000
_cell.length_c   1.000
_cell.angle_alpha   90.00
_cell.angle_beta   90.00
_cell.angle_gamma   90.00
#
_symmetry.space_group_name_H-M   'P 1'
#
loop_
_entity.id
_entity.type
_entity.pdbx_description
1 polymer ?
#
loop_
_entity_poly.entity_id
_entity_poly.type
_entity_poly.pdbx_seq_one_letter_code
_entity_poly.pdbx_strand_id
1 'polypeptide(L)'
;MLLQRINPTLQRITARVSATRRDRLTARLPMLSPPHAEGNIGGLRVEVRGVRDGRRHVEIVGIAERVATITGSVAAHAARAMCEGTVPAGVHNLGQHEVPNDFILDAVVDSGTVLHQFIGR
;
A
#
# COMPACT_ATOMS: atom_id res chain seq x y z
N MET A 1 14.68 1.30 -4.20
CA MET A 1 13.48 0.82 -3.47
C MET A 1 12.70 2.01 -2.93
N LEU A 2 11.39 2.10 -3.17
CA LEU A 2 10.55 3.24 -2.74
C LEU A 2 10.50 3.37 -1.20
N LEU A 3 10.43 2.26 -0.47
CA LEU A 3 10.44 2.23 1.00
C LEU A 3 11.73 2.79 1.62
N GLN A 4 12.89 2.63 0.96
CA GLN A 4 14.15 3.21 1.45
C GLN A 4 14.14 4.75 1.42
N ARG A 5 13.37 5.34 0.50
CA ARG A 5 13.22 6.81 0.40
C ARG A 5 12.27 7.37 1.46
N ILE A 6 11.41 6.53 2.02
CA ILE A 6 10.49 6.89 3.11
C ILE A 6 11.26 6.96 4.42
N ASN A 7 12.05 5.92 4.72
CA ASN A 7 12.89 5.92 5.90
C ASN A 7 14.24 5.24 5.64
N PRO A 8 15.34 6.02 5.50
CA PRO A 8 16.68 5.49 5.28
C PRO A 8 17.22 4.64 6.44
N THR A 9 16.67 4.76 7.65
CA THR A 9 17.14 4.03 8.84
C THR A 9 16.63 2.59 8.89
N LEU A 10 15.79 2.17 7.94
CA LEU A 10 15.31 0.79 7.84
C LEU A 10 16.48 -0.15 7.54
N GLN A 11 16.71 -1.11 8.45
CA GLN A 11 17.83 -2.05 8.35
C GLN A 11 17.60 -3.15 7.32
N ARG A 12 16.35 -3.60 7.16
CA ARG A 12 16.00 -4.71 6.27
C ARG A 12 14.62 -4.48 5.67
N ILE A 13 14.55 -4.54 4.34
CA ILE A 13 13.31 -4.46 3.58
C ILE A 13 13.16 -5.75 2.78
N THR A 14 12.05 -6.45 3.00
CA THR A 14 11.70 -7.66 2.24
C THR A 14 10.34 -7.48 1.61
N ALA A 15 10.23 -7.76 0.32
CA ALA A 15 8.95 -7.78 -0.39
C ALA A 15 8.74 -9.16 -0.99
N ARG A 16 7.51 -9.67 -0.91
CA ARG A 16 7.10 -10.91 -1.56
C ARG A 16 5.81 -10.65 -2.32
N VAL A 17 5.86 -10.86 -3.63
CA VAL A 17 4.66 -10.92 -4.47
C VAL A 17 4.36 -12.39 -4.72
N SER A 18 3.11 -12.79 -4.57
CA SER A 18 2.66 -14.15 -4.87
C SER A 18 1.50 -14.08 -5.84
N ALA A 19 1.54 -14.93 -6.86
CA ALA A 19 0.45 -15.11 -7.81
C ALA A 19 -0.27 -16.44 -7.54
N THR A 20 -1.51 -16.62 -8.00
CA THR A 20 -2.18 -17.93 -7.87
C THR A 20 -1.49 -18.97 -8.76
N ARG A 21 -1.78 -20.27 -8.56
CA ARG A 21 -1.29 -21.33 -9.46
C ARG A 21 -1.70 -21.07 -10.91
N ARG A 22 -2.95 -20.61 -11.11
CA ARG A 22 -3.49 -20.24 -12.41
C ARG A 22 -2.68 -19.11 -13.03
N ASP A 23 -2.49 -18.01 -12.31
CA ASP A 23 -1.75 -16.85 -12.82
C ASP A 23 -0.32 -17.22 -13.21
N ARG A 24 0.35 -18.07 -12.42
CA ARG A 24 1.70 -18.56 -12.76
C ARG A 24 1.73 -19.36 -14.07
N LEU A 25 0.71 -20.20 -14.29
CA LEU A 25 0.60 -21.01 -15.51
C LEU A 25 0.30 -20.12 -16.72
N THR A 26 -0.59 -19.13 -16.56
CA THR A 26 -1.08 -18.31 -17.66
C THR A 26 -0.26 -17.06 -17.92
N ALA A 27 0.71 -16.70 -17.06
CA ALA A 27 1.49 -15.47 -17.15
C ALA A 27 2.24 -15.25 -18.48
N ARG A 28 2.55 -16.34 -19.21
CA ARG A 28 3.25 -16.30 -20.50
C ARG A 28 2.32 -16.41 -21.70
N LEU A 29 1.03 -16.65 -21.48
CA LEU A 29 0.05 -16.81 -22.55
C LEU A 29 -0.56 -15.45 -22.89
N PRO A 30 -0.89 -15.21 -24.17
CA PRO A 30 -1.64 -14.00 -24.53
C PRO A 30 -3.00 -14.01 -23.84
N MET A 31 -3.49 -12.83 -23.47
CA MET A 31 -4.83 -12.68 -22.94
C MET A 31 -5.85 -12.97 -24.05
N LEU A 32 -6.69 -13.99 -23.86
CA LEU A 32 -7.76 -14.37 -24.81
C LEU A 32 -9.05 -13.57 -24.61
N SER A 33 -9.16 -12.86 -23.49
CA SER A 33 -10.26 -11.96 -23.17
C SER A 33 -9.70 -10.72 -22.49
N PRO A 34 -10.31 -9.53 -22.66
CA PRO A 34 -9.86 -8.33 -21.98
C PRO A 34 -9.76 -8.53 -20.45
N PRO A 35 -8.79 -7.89 -19.78
CA PRO A 35 -8.71 -7.92 -18.32
C PRO A 35 -9.99 -7.33 -17.72
N HIS A 36 -10.44 -7.89 -16.60
CA HIS A 36 -11.54 -7.32 -15.82
C HIS A 36 -11.23 -5.87 -15.49
N ALA A 37 -12.14 -4.95 -15.83
CA ALA A 37 -11.94 -3.51 -15.67
C ALA A 37 -11.64 -3.13 -14.20
N GLU A 38 -12.28 -3.81 -13.24
CA GLU A 38 -12.08 -3.57 -11.80
C GLU A 38 -10.88 -4.34 -11.20
N GLY A 39 -10.29 -5.25 -11.96
CA GLY A 39 -9.38 -6.26 -11.43
C GLY A 39 -10.09 -7.26 -10.50
N ASN A 40 -9.31 -8.23 -10.02
CA ASN A 40 -9.77 -9.17 -9.00
C ASN A 40 -9.52 -8.59 -7.59
N ILE A 41 -9.96 -9.32 -6.56
CA ILE A 41 -9.56 -9.03 -5.19
C ILE A 41 -8.04 -9.20 -5.05
N GLY A 42 -7.38 -8.13 -4.62
CA GLY A 42 -5.97 -8.10 -4.26
C GLY A 42 -5.81 -8.07 -2.75
N GLY A 43 -4.68 -8.60 -2.26
CA GLY A 43 -4.33 -8.55 -0.85
C GLY A 43 -2.96 -7.90 -0.66
N LEU A 44 -2.83 -7.03 0.34
CA LEU A 44 -1.56 -6.47 0.79
C LEU A 44 -1.43 -6.71 2.28
N ARG A 45 -0.23 -7.15 2.69
CA ARG A 45 0.14 -7.30 4.10
C ARG A 45 1.48 -6.60 4.31
N VAL A 46 1.48 -5.61 5.19
CA VAL A 46 2.67 -4.90 5.64
C VAL A 46 2.98 -5.36 7.05
N GLU A 47 4.24 -5.68 7.30
CA GLU A 47 4.73 -6.13 8.59
C GLU A 47 5.96 -5.31 8.98
N VAL A 48 5.88 -4.65 10.13
CA VAL A 48 6.97 -3.88 10.74
C VAL A 48 7.41 -4.61 11.98
N ARG A 49 8.70 -4.97 12.04
CA ARG A 49 9.32 -5.63 13.19
C ARG A 49 10.42 -4.77 13.75
N GLY A 50 10.51 -4.67 15.06
CA GLY A 50 11.55 -3.90 15.70
C GLY A 50 11.59 -4.09 17.21
N VAL A 51 12.23 -3.13 17.87
CA VAL A 51 12.24 -2.99 19.32
C VAL A 51 11.57 -1.68 19.67
N ARG A 52 10.61 -1.72 20.59
CA ARG A 52 9.92 -0.56 21.15
C ARG A 52 9.96 -0.70 22.67
N ASP A 53 10.40 0.34 23.37
CA ASP A 53 10.53 0.36 24.83
C ASP A 53 11.29 -0.85 25.40
N GLY A 54 12.41 -1.22 24.73
CA GLY A 54 13.27 -2.33 25.13
C GLY A 54 12.72 -3.74 24.86
N ARG A 55 11.54 -3.87 24.24
CA ARG A 55 10.91 -5.16 23.93
C ARG A 55 10.74 -5.37 22.42
N ARG A 56 10.77 -6.64 21.99
CA ARG A 56 10.42 -6.98 20.61
C ARG A 56 8.99 -6.55 20.34
N HIS A 57 8.74 -5.97 19.18
CA HIS A 57 7.44 -5.44 18.80
C HIS A 57 7.19 -5.72 17.33
N VAL A 58 5.98 -6.16 17.00
CA VAL A 58 5.56 -6.45 15.64
C VAL A 58 4.21 -5.82 15.38
N GLU A 59 4.11 -5.01 14.34
CA GLU A 59 2.85 -4.46 13.84
C GLU A 59 2.60 -4.99 12.44
N ILE A 60 1.39 -5.52 12.23
CA ILE A 60 0.95 -6.04 10.95
C ILE A 60 -0.33 -5.31 10.56
N VAL A 61 -0.36 -4.80 9.34
CA VAL A 61 -1.57 -4.26 8.71
C VAL A 61 -1.84 -5.03 7.43
N GLY A 62 -3.08 -5.48 7.27
CA GLY A 62 -3.55 -6.22 6.10
C GLY A 62 -4.78 -5.58 5.48
N ILE A 63 -4.95 -5.77 4.17
CA ILE A 63 -6.12 -5.38 3.40
C ILE A 63 -6.40 -6.45 2.35
N ALA A 64 -7.69 -6.69 2.06
CA ALA A 64 -8.15 -7.47 0.92
C ALA A 64 -9.30 -6.71 0.25
N GLU A 65 -9.09 -6.19 -0.97
CA GLU A 65 -10.07 -5.32 -1.64
C GLU A 65 -10.00 -5.44 -3.16
N ARG A 66 -11.01 -4.93 -3.89
CA ARG A 66 -10.95 -4.78 -5.35
C ARG A 66 -9.82 -3.83 -5.72
N VAL A 67 -8.88 -4.30 -6.55
CA VAL A 67 -7.66 -3.56 -6.87
C VAL A 67 -7.98 -2.21 -7.53
N ALA A 68 -8.94 -2.13 -8.44
CA ALA A 68 -9.30 -0.86 -9.07
C ALA A 68 -9.87 0.15 -8.06
N THR A 69 -10.74 -0.30 -7.15
CA THR A 69 -11.38 0.56 -6.15
C THR A 69 -10.33 1.21 -5.24
N ILE A 70 -9.44 0.42 -4.64
CA ILE A 70 -8.39 0.95 -3.76
C ILE A 70 -7.40 1.84 -4.52
N THR A 71 -7.04 1.45 -5.75
CA THR A 71 -6.12 2.25 -6.58
C THR A 71 -6.74 3.61 -6.93
N GLY A 72 -8.02 3.62 -7.31
CA GLY A 72 -8.76 4.84 -7.62
C GLY A 72 -8.90 5.75 -6.40
N SER A 73 -9.26 5.18 -5.24
CA SER A 73 -9.39 5.92 -3.98
C SER A 73 -8.07 6.58 -3.58
N VAL A 74 -6.96 5.83 -3.53
CA VAL A 74 -5.63 6.36 -3.20
C VAL A 74 -5.19 7.43 -4.20
N ALA A 75 -5.41 7.22 -5.50
CA ALA A 75 -5.05 8.19 -6.54
C ALA A 75 -5.86 9.48 -6.41
N ALA A 76 -7.17 9.38 -6.18
CA ALA A 76 -8.06 10.53 -6.03
C ALA A 76 -7.71 11.36 -4.78
N HIS A 77 -7.46 10.71 -3.64
CA HIS A 77 -7.11 11.41 -2.40
C HIS A 77 -5.70 12.00 -2.43
N ALA A 78 -4.74 11.35 -3.10
CA ALA A 78 -3.43 11.93 -3.35
C ALA A 78 -3.52 13.16 -4.28
N ALA A 79 -4.29 13.08 -5.36
CA ALA A 79 -4.51 14.20 -6.26
C ALA A 79 -5.21 15.37 -5.56
N ARG A 80 -6.20 15.09 -4.70
CA ARG A 80 -6.85 16.10 -3.87
C ARG A 80 -5.87 16.82 -2.95
N ALA A 81 -5.01 16.07 -2.24
CA ALA A 81 -3.97 16.66 -1.40
C ALA A 81 -3.03 17.59 -2.18
N MET A 82 -2.68 17.21 -3.42
CA MET A 82 -1.90 18.07 -4.32
C MET A 82 -2.67 19.33 -4.72
N CYS A 83 -3.95 19.24 -5.07
CA CYS A 83 -4.79 20.39 -5.42
C CYS A 83 -4.98 21.36 -4.25
N GLU A 84 -4.99 20.86 -3.02
CA GLU A 84 -5.08 21.66 -1.79
C GLU A 84 -3.74 22.32 -1.40
N GLY A 85 -2.67 22.07 -2.16
CA GLY A 85 -1.34 22.65 -1.91
C GLY A 85 -0.64 22.06 -0.69
N THR A 86 -1.09 20.91 -0.19
CA THR A 86 -0.51 20.22 0.98
C THR A 86 0.69 19.34 0.64
N VAL A 87 0.97 19.13 -0.66
CA VAL A 87 2.12 18.39 -1.17
C VAL A 87 3.11 19.37 -1.81
N PRO A 88 4.38 19.43 -1.37
CA PRO A 88 5.38 20.29 -1.98
C PRO A 88 5.66 19.96 -3.45
N ALA A 89 6.12 20.93 -4.23
CA ALA A 89 6.56 20.69 -5.59
C ALA A 89 7.74 19.68 -5.62
N GLY A 90 7.73 18.77 -6.60
CA GLY A 90 8.78 17.78 -6.77
C GLY A 90 8.26 16.35 -6.97
N VAL A 91 9.14 15.37 -6.79
CA VAL A 91 8.83 13.95 -6.89
C VAL A 91 8.80 13.35 -5.50
N HIS A 92 7.62 12.91 -5.07
CA HIS A 92 7.39 12.36 -3.74
C HIS A 92 6.81 10.95 -3.82
N ASN A 93 7.11 10.15 -2.80
CA ASN A 93 6.47 8.87 -2.55
C ASN A 93 5.48 9.02 -1.40
N LEU A 94 4.32 8.38 -1.51
CA LEU A 94 3.44 8.19 -0.35
C LEU A 94 4.23 7.50 0.78
N GLY A 95 4.10 8.01 1.99
CA GLY A 95 4.82 7.62 3.19
C GLY A 95 6.02 8.52 3.53
N GLN A 96 6.49 9.38 2.62
CA GLN A 96 7.52 10.37 2.94
C GLN A 96 6.98 11.44 3.89
N HIS A 97 7.84 12.00 4.74
CA HIS A 97 7.43 12.92 5.79
C HIS A 97 6.82 14.22 5.26
N GLU A 98 7.22 14.63 4.06
CA GLU A 98 6.77 15.83 3.37
C GLU A 98 5.36 15.69 2.77
N VAL A 99 4.80 14.47 2.75
CA VAL A 99 3.47 14.16 2.21
C VAL A 99 2.48 14.01 3.38
N PRO A 100 1.24 14.51 3.27
CA PRO A 100 0.22 14.41 4.32
C PRO A 100 -0.38 13.00 4.37
N ASN A 101 0.42 12.03 4.81
CA ASN A 101 0.09 10.61 4.72
C ASN A 101 -1.14 10.22 5.54
N ASP A 102 -1.25 10.74 6.76
CA ASP A 102 -2.38 10.43 7.65
C ASP A 102 -3.70 10.92 7.04
N PHE A 103 -3.71 12.14 6.52
CA PHE A 103 -4.87 12.69 5.82
C PHE A 103 -5.29 11.89 4.58
N ILE A 104 -4.31 11.43 3.78
CA ILE A 104 -4.60 10.61 2.61
C ILE A 104 -5.11 9.23 3.05
N LEU A 105 -4.50 8.62 4.06
CA LEU A 105 -4.88 7.31 4.57
C LEU A 105 -6.27 7.34 5.21
N ASP A 106 -6.56 8.33 6.04
CA ASP A 106 -7.86 8.53 6.68
C ASP A 106 -8.95 8.70 5.63
N ALA A 107 -8.72 9.53 4.61
CA ALA A 107 -9.68 9.70 3.52
C ALA A 107 -9.94 8.41 2.73
N VAL A 108 -8.90 7.58 2.52
CA VAL A 108 -9.04 6.26 1.89
C VAL A 108 -9.86 5.32 2.75
N VAL A 109 -9.65 5.33 4.07
CA VAL A 109 -10.44 4.53 5.03
C VAL A 109 -11.90 5.01 5.05
N ASP A 110 -12.14 6.31 5.12
CA ASP A 110 -13.46 6.93 5.09
C ASP A 110 -14.22 6.65 3.77
N SER A 111 -13.50 6.40 2.68
CA SER A 111 -14.09 5.96 1.40
C SER A 111 -14.60 4.50 1.42
N GLY A 112 -14.49 3.81 2.56
CA GLY A 112 -14.98 2.45 2.79
C GLY A 112 -13.90 1.37 2.78
N THR A 113 -12.62 1.75 2.73
CA THR A 113 -11.51 0.79 2.78
C THR A 113 -11.31 0.27 4.19
N VAL A 114 -11.33 -1.04 4.38
CA VAL A 114 -11.12 -1.66 5.70
C VAL A 114 -9.68 -2.15 5.84
N LEU A 115 -9.00 -1.67 6.89
CA LEU A 115 -7.69 -2.16 7.31
C LEU A 115 -7.84 -3.13 8.48
N HIS A 116 -7.09 -4.23 8.44
CA HIS A 116 -7.02 -5.20 9.53
C HIS A 116 -5.67 -5.10 10.22
N GLN A 117 -5.67 -4.69 11.49
CA GLN A 117 -4.45 -4.53 12.27
C GLN A 117 -4.27 -5.68 13.27
N PHE A 118 -3.02 -6.13 13.41
CA PHE A 118 -2.58 -7.03 14.46
C PHE A 118 -1.30 -6.49 15.10
N ILE A 119 -1.27 -6.48 16.44
CA ILE A 119 -0.11 -6.03 17.22
C ILE A 119 0.39 -7.23 18.03
N GLY A 120 1.58 -7.70 17.69
CA GLY A 120 2.31 -8.73 18.42
C GLY A 120 3.30 -8.10 19.41
N ARG A 121 3.23 -8.53 20.67
CA ARG A 121 4.19 -8.20 21.74
C ARG A 121 5.14 -9.36 21.99
#